data_AF-A0A9J6R9Q8-F1
#
_entry.id   AF-A0A9J6R9Q8-F1
#
_cell.length_a   1.000
_cell.length_b   1.000
_cell.length_c   1.000
_cell.angle_alpha   90.00
_cell.angle_beta   90.00
_cell.angle_gamma   90.00
#
_symmetry.space_group_name_H-M   'P 1'
#
loop_
_entity.id
_entity.type
_entity.pdbx_description
1 polymer ?
#
loop_
_entity_poly.entity_id
_entity_poly.type
_entity_poly.pdbx_seq_one_letter_code
_entity_poly.pdbx_strand_id
1 'polypeptide(L)'
;MGLFGSKDDDKKMTKDEKQMQKFMEKYQLEDLDEKDLQVLKRVANDLVGNGLFKMGMALSFAKAEEQAKVTYLSAIVEQNWMMIRQLGRLNKNIEKLNKNG
;
A
#
# COMPACT_ATOMS: atom_id res chain seq x y z
N MET A 1 39.08 -16.88 22.09
CA MET A 1 39.40 -15.46 22.40
C MET A 1 39.29 -14.69 21.10
N GLY A 2 38.56 -13.58 20.94
CA GLY A 2 37.67 -12.78 21.78
C GLY A 2 36.63 -12.14 20.84
N LEU A 3 35.36 -12.04 21.22
CA LEU A 3 34.80 -10.97 22.05
C LEU A 3 34.97 -9.57 21.44
N PHE A 4 34.06 -9.25 20.52
CA PHE A 4 33.30 -8.00 20.43
C PHE A 4 31.87 -8.46 20.03
N GLY A 5 30.79 -8.33 20.80
CA GLY A 5 30.43 -7.26 21.74
C GLY A 5 30.28 -5.97 20.93
N SER A 6 29.12 -5.56 20.43
CA SER A 6 27.85 -5.39 21.15
C SER A 6 26.68 -5.26 20.18
N LYS A 7 25.48 -5.61 20.67
CA LYS A 7 24.18 -4.97 20.41
C LYS A 7 24.23 -3.77 19.45
N ASP A 8 23.63 -3.96 18.29
CA ASP A 8 22.72 -2.96 17.71
C ASP A 8 21.52 -3.73 17.17
N ASP A 9 20.43 -3.67 17.94
CA ASP A 9 19.08 -4.12 17.60
C ASP A 9 18.47 -3.21 16.53
N ASP A 10 19.14 -3.06 15.39
CA ASP A 10 18.47 -2.60 14.17
C ASP A 10 17.56 -3.74 13.73
N LYS A 11 16.30 -3.73 14.17
CA LYS A 11 15.23 -4.52 13.57
C LYS A 11 15.28 -4.26 12.07
N LYS A 12 15.97 -5.13 11.32
CA LYS A 12 15.96 -5.12 9.87
C LYS A 12 14.51 -5.31 9.46
N MET A 13 13.85 -4.20 9.12
CA MET A 13 12.53 -4.22 8.50
C MET A 13 12.55 -5.29 7.39
N THR A 14 11.62 -6.22 7.49
CA THR A 14 11.41 -7.27 6.51
C THR A 14 11.16 -6.65 5.13
N LYS A 15 11.40 -7.41 4.06
CA LYS A 15 11.11 -6.93 2.69
C LYS A 15 9.66 -6.47 2.56
N ASP A 16 8.74 -7.17 3.21
CA ASP A 16 7.31 -6.90 3.19
C ASP A 16 6.98 -5.57 3.89
N GLU A 17 7.60 -5.28 5.03
CA GLU A 17 7.45 -3.99 5.73
C GLU A 17 8.00 -2.83 4.90
N LYS A 18 9.10 -3.02 4.17
CA LYS A 18 9.67 -1.98 3.29
C LYS A 18 8.77 -1.71 2.08
N GLN A 19 8.17 -2.74 1.51
CA GLN A 19 7.20 -2.59 0.43
C GLN A 19 5.94 -1.89 0.92
N MET A 20 5.48 -2.23 2.13
CA MET A 20 4.35 -1.57 2.78
C MET A 20 4.59 -0.08 2.98
N GLN A 21 5.76 0.31 3.52
CA GLN A 21 6.12 1.72 3.68
C GLN A 21 6.10 2.49 2.35
N LYS A 22 6.73 1.93 1.31
CA LYS A 22 6.73 2.56 -0.03
C LYS A 22 5.32 2.70 -0.60
N PHE A 23 4.45 1.73 -0.33
CA PHE A 23 3.06 1.76 -0.77
C PHE A 23 2.26 2.83 -0.02
N MET A 24 2.41 2.89 1.31
CA MET A 24 1.81 3.93 2.14
C MET A 24 2.23 5.32 1.70
N GLU A 25 3.52 5.53 1.45
CA GLU A 25 4.08 6.81 0.99
C GLU A 25 3.56 7.18 -0.40
N LYS A 26 3.56 6.23 -1.35
CA LYS A 26 3.07 6.44 -2.72
C LYS A 26 1.61 6.93 -2.75
N TYR A 27 0.76 6.35 -1.90
CA TYR A 27 -0.67 6.69 -1.84
C TYR A 27 -1.02 7.65 -0.71
N GLN A 28 -0.02 8.12 0.06
CA GLN A 28 -0.15 9.09 1.15
C GLN A 28 -1.17 8.65 2.21
N LEU A 29 -0.94 7.44 2.72
CA LEU A 29 -1.81 6.68 3.65
C LEU A 29 -1.19 6.59 5.07
N GLU A 30 -0.33 7.53 5.46
CA GLU A 30 0.41 7.50 6.74
C GLU A 30 -0.50 7.63 7.97
N ASP A 31 -1.74 8.03 7.73
CA ASP A 31 -2.72 8.45 8.72
C ASP A 31 -3.79 7.38 9.02
N LEU A 32 -3.65 6.17 8.47
CA LEU A 32 -4.58 5.07 8.65
C LEU A 32 -4.47 4.45 10.04
N ASP A 33 -5.60 3.98 10.57
CA ASP A 33 -5.63 3.28 11.85
C ASP A 33 -5.12 1.83 11.73
N GLU A 34 -4.92 1.16 12.87
CA GLU A 34 -4.31 -0.18 12.90
C GLU A 34 -5.17 -1.26 12.21
N LYS A 35 -6.50 -1.08 12.15
CA LYS A 35 -7.39 -2.01 11.44
C LYS A 35 -7.30 -1.79 9.94
N ASP A 36 -7.29 -0.54 9.52
CA ASP A 36 -7.10 -0.13 8.13
C ASP A 36 -5.73 -0.57 7.61
N LEU A 37 -4.69 -0.53 8.44
CA LEU A 37 -3.34 -1.03 8.11
C LEU A 37 -3.31 -2.54 7.83
N GLN A 38 -4.11 -3.34 8.54
CA GLN A 38 -4.21 -4.79 8.26
C GLN A 38 -4.90 -5.07 6.93
N VAL A 39 -5.95 -4.32 6.62
CA VAL A 39 -6.64 -4.41 5.32
C VAL A 39 -5.71 -3.95 4.20
N LEU A 40 -5.00 -2.83 4.40
CA LEU A 40 -3.97 -2.33 3.49
C LEU A 40 -2.89 -3.36 3.21
N LYS A 41 -2.42 -4.07 4.25
CA LYS A 41 -1.41 -5.13 4.10
C LYS A 41 -1.86 -6.25 3.17
N ARG A 42 -3.12 -6.67 3.29
CA ARG A 42 -3.70 -7.68 2.40
C ARG A 42 -3.80 -7.18 0.97
N VAL A 43 -4.36 -5.98 0.78
CA VAL A 43 -4.59 -5.42 -0.56
C VAL A 43 -3.26 -5.12 -1.28
N ALA A 44 -2.24 -4.63 -0.57
CA ALA A 44 -0.91 -4.40 -1.15
C ALA A 44 -0.26 -5.72 -1.61
N ASN A 45 -0.38 -6.79 -0.83
CA ASN A 45 0.13 -8.11 -1.22
C ASN A 45 -0.58 -8.65 -2.48
N ASP A 46 -1.90 -8.52 -2.55
CA ASP A 46 -2.70 -8.93 -3.72
C ASP A 46 -2.32 -8.08 -4.96
N LEU A 47 -2.06 -6.78 -4.77
CA LEU A 47 -1.62 -5.87 -5.83
C LEU A 47 -0.23 -6.17 -6.36
N VAL A 48 0.73 -6.53 -5.50
CA VAL A 48 2.08 -6.95 -5.92
C VAL A 48 1.99 -8.22 -6.76
N GLY A 49 1.14 -9.18 -6.38
CA GLY A 49 0.82 -10.36 -7.19
C GLY A 49 0.25 -9.99 -8.57
N ASN A 50 -0.70 -9.04 -8.60
CA ASN A 50 -1.25 -8.52 -9.85
C ASN A 50 -0.24 -7.73 -10.69
N GLY A 51 0.76 -7.08 -10.08
CA GLY A 51 1.84 -6.38 -10.78
C GLY A 51 2.77 -7.36 -11.51
N LEU A 52 3.12 -8.47 -10.84
CA LEU A 52 3.87 -9.55 -11.47
C LEU A 52 3.07 -10.22 -12.60
N PHE A 53 1.76 -10.42 -12.37
CA PHE A 53 0.86 -10.95 -13.41
C PHE A 53 0.76 -10.02 -14.62
N LYS A 54 0.60 -8.70 -14.41
CA LYS A 54 0.63 -7.67 -15.47
C LYS A 54 1.91 -7.71 -16.28
N MET A 55 3.06 -7.78 -15.60
CA MET A 55 4.36 -7.89 -16.26
C MET A 55 4.46 -9.18 -17.07
N GLY A 56 4.00 -10.30 -16.52
CA GLY A 56 3.91 -11.57 -17.23
C GLY A 56 3.01 -11.50 -18.48
N MET A 57 1.87 -10.83 -18.41
CA MET A 57 0.97 -10.62 -19.55
C MET A 57 1.57 -9.72 -20.64
N ALA A 58 2.28 -8.66 -20.24
CA ALA A 58 2.97 -7.77 -21.16
C ALA A 58 4.09 -8.51 -21.91
N LEU A 59 4.82 -9.39 -21.21
CA LEU A 59 5.89 -10.20 -21.78
C LEU A 59 5.38 -11.40 -22.60
N SER A 60 4.19 -11.92 -22.31
CA SER A 60 3.59 -13.07 -23.01
C SER A 60 2.79 -12.69 -24.27
N PHE A 61 2.83 -11.42 -24.69
CA PHE A 61 2.02 -10.90 -25.80
C PHE A 61 0.52 -11.18 -25.64
N ALA A 62 0.00 -11.06 -24.40
CA ALA A 62 -1.44 -11.21 -24.17
C ALA A 62 -2.25 -10.27 -25.08
N LYS A 63 -3.43 -10.70 -25.52
CA LYS A 63 -4.30 -9.93 -26.43
C LYS A 63 -4.50 -8.51 -25.89
N ALA A 64 -4.52 -7.51 -26.79
CA ALA A 64 -4.68 -6.11 -26.43
C ALA A 64 -5.93 -5.83 -25.57
N GLU A 65 -7.02 -6.58 -25.80
CA GLU A 65 -8.24 -6.52 -25.00
C GLU A 65 -8.00 -6.91 -23.53
N GLU A 66 -7.25 -7.98 -23.28
CA GLU A 66 -6.93 -8.42 -21.92
C GLU A 66 -5.99 -7.44 -21.22
N GLN A 67 -5.04 -6.85 -21.95
CA GLN A 67 -4.19 -5.77 -21.41
C GLN A 67 -5.01 -4.53 -21.03
N ALA A 68 -6.00 -4.16 -21.85
CA ALA A 68 -6.90 -3.03 -21.59
C ALA A 68 -7.77 -3.26 -20.34
N LYS A 69 -8.36 -4.45 -20.17
CA LYS A 69 -9.13 -4.82 -18.97
C LYS A 69 -8.28 -4.68 -17.70
N VAL A 70 -7.06 -5.21 -17.74
CA VAL A 70 -6.14 -5.17 -16.61
C VAL A 70 -5.70 -3.72 -16.30
N THR A 71 -5.50 -2.88 -17.32
CA THR A 71 -5.22 -1.45 -17.15
C THR A 71 -6.39 -0.73 -16.47
N TYR A 72 -7.62 -0.96 -16.93
CA TYR A 72 -8.82 -0.37 -16.33
C TYR A 72 -9.01 -0.78 -14.87
N LEU A 73 -8.84 -2.07 -14.56
CA LEU A 73 -8.89 -2.56 -13.18
C LEU A 73 -7.80 -1.92 -12.31
N SER A 74 -6.62 -1.64 -12.87
CA SER A 74 -5.57 -0.88 -12.17
C SER A 74 -6.04 0.50 -11.77
N ALA A 75 -6.66 1.23 -12.71
CA ALA A 75 -7.16 2.57 -12.48
C ALA A 75 -8.26 2.62 -11.41
N ILE A 76 -9.17 1.62 -11.38
CA ILE A 76 -10.18 1.50 -10.32
C ILE A 76 -9.54 1.31 -8.95
N VAL A 77 -8.54 0.43 -8.85
CA VAL A 77 -7.88 0.19 -7.55
C VAL A 77 -7.17 1.46 -7.07
N GLU A 78 -6.50 2.20 -7.96
CA GLU A 78 -5.89 3.49 -7.62
C GLU A 78 -6.94 4.52 -7.18
N GLN A 79 -8.09 4.57 -7.86
CA GLN A 79 -9.22 5.42 -7.47
C GLN A 79 -9.74 5.07 -6.07
N ASN A 80 -9.88 3.78 -5.74
CA ASN A 80 -10.32 3.33 -4.42
C ASN A 80 -9.39 3.83 -3.31
N TRP A 81 -8.07 3.81 -3.52
CA TRP A 81 -7.11 4.37 -2.56
C TRP A 81 -7.25 5.87 -2.38
N MET A 82 -7.46 6.61 -3.47
CA MET A 82 -7.73 8.05 -3.38
C MET A 82 -9.00 8.34 -2.58
N MET A 83 -10.06 7.53 -2.74
CA MET A 83 -11.29 7.66 -1.95
C MET A 83 -11.04 7.41 -0.46
N ILE A 84 -10.36 6.33 -0.10
CA ILE A 84 -10.00 6.01 1.30
C ILE A 84 -9.26 7.19 1.94
N ARG A 85 -8.29 7.77 1.24
CA ARG A 85 -7.53 8.92 1.73
C ARG A 85 -8.39 10.18 1.91
N GLN A 86 -9.33 10.44 1.01
CA GLN A 86 -10.23 11.58 1.15
C GLN A 86 -11.20 11.38 2.33
N LEU A 87 -11.71 10.16 2.53
CA LEU A 87 -12.55 9.82 3.67
C LEU A 87 -11.79 9.97 5.01
N GLY A 88 -10.54 9.52 5.08
CA GLY A 88 -9.70 9.71 6.26
C GLY A 88 -9.49 11.19 6.60
N ARG A 89 -9.23 12.04 5.60
CA ARG A 89 -9.11 13.49 5.78
C ARG A 89 -10.42 14.13 6.26
N LEU A 90 -11.56 13.71 5.71
CA LEU A 90 -12.86 14.19 6.13
C LEU A 90 -13.13 13.84 7.61
N ASN A 91 -12.88 12.59 8.02
CA ASN A 91 -13.05 12.18 9.41
C ASN A 91 -12.21 13.02 10.37
N LYS A 92 -10.92 13.22 10.08
CA LYS A 92 -10.05 14.07 10.91
C LYS A 92 -10.55 15.51 11.02
N ASN A 93 -11.10 16.06 9.95
CA ASN A 93 -11.66 17.41 9.97
C ASN A 93 -12.94 17.49 10.81
N ILE A 94 -13.82 16.49 10.71
CA ILE A 94 -15.05 16.39 11.53
C ILE A 94 -14.69 16.27 13.02
N GLU A 95 -13.73 15.43 13.37
CA GLU A 95 -13.26 15.29 14.76
C GLU A 95 -12.71 16.59 15.33
N LYS A 96 -11.97 17.38 14.53
CA LYS A 96 -11.48 18.70 14.93
C LYS A 96 -12.62 19.69 15.19
N LEU A 97 -13.65 19.68 14.34
CA LEU A 97 -14.83 20.53 14.53
C LEU A 97 -15.58 20.18 15.82
N ASN A 98 -15.80 18.89 16.07
CA ASN A 98 -16.50 18.42 17.28
C ASN A 98 -15.75 18.67 18.60
N LYS A 99 -14.43 18.86 18.56
CA LYS A 99 -13.63 19.21 19.76
C LYS A 99 -13.65 20.70 20.10
N ASN A 100 -14.07 21.54 19.15
CA ASN A 100 -14.04 22.99 19.26
C ASN A 100 -15.44 23.62 19.43
N GLY A 101 -16.50 22.82 19.46
CA GLY A 101 -17.89 23.23 19.75
C GLY A 101 -18.37 22.64 21.07
#